data_AF-A0A529I0X1-F1
#
_entry.id   AF-A0A529I0X1-F1
#
_cell.length_a   1.000
_cell.length_b   1.000
_cell.length_c   1.000
_cell.angle_alpha   90.00
_cell.angle_beta   90.00
_cell.angle_gamma   90.00
#
_symmetry.space_group_name_H-M   'P 1'
#
loop_
_entity.id
_entity.type
_entity.pdbx_description
1 polymer ?
#
loop_
_entity_poly.entity_id
_entity_poly.type
_entity_poly.pdbx_seq_one_letter_code
_entity_poly.pdbx_strand_id
1 'polypeptide(L)'
;MGFFDFGTIFFLIAAVVIFFQLRNVLGRRTGSERPPFDPYSASRTREQQEAGQKSENVVSLPRKRAPGEPAADAYAEIDAFARPDTDLNKGLRTIKDNDPSFDPKGFVDGAKMAYEMIVMAYADGDRKTLKNLLSREVFDGFVAAIGDREAKSEKIQSSFVGIDKADIVAAEMKGGEAH
;
A
#
# COMPACT_ATOMS: atom_id res chain seq x y z
N MET A 1 58.26 -19.12 -7.92
CA MET A 1 57.46 -20.18 -7.28
C MET A 1 56.28 -19.51 -6.61
N GLY A 2 55.19 -19.31 -7.37
CA GLY A 2 54.04 -18.53 -6.94
C GLY A 2 53.20 -19.29 -5.91
N PHE A 3 52.91 -18.61 -4.81
CA PHE A 3 52.12 -19.11 -3.69
C PHE A 3 50.67 -19.34 -4.15
N PHE A 4 50.29 -20.60 -4.34
CA PHE A 4 48.88 -21.00 -4.32
C PHE A 4 48.41 -20.95 -2.86
N ASP A 5 48.00 -19.75 -2.45
CA ASP A 5 47.46 -19.51 -1.12
C ASP A 5 46.05 -20.12 -0.99
N PHE A 6 45.67 -20.53 0.22
CA PHE A 6 44.35 -21.15 0.43
C PHE A 6 43.19 -20.23 -0.01
N GLY A 7 43.39 -18.91 0.09
CA GLY A 7 42.44 -17.91 -0.38
C GLY A 7 42.24 -17.93 -1.90
N THR A 8 43.31 -18.04 -2.69
CA THR A 8 43.19 -18.09 -4.16
C THR A 8 42.54 -19.38 -4.64
N ILE A 9 42.79 -20.51 -3.97
CA ILE A 9 42.11 -21.79 -4.25
C ILE A 9 40.61 -21.69 -3.92
N PHE A 10 40.26 -21.09 -2.78
CA PHE A 10 38.86 -20.88 -2.39
C PHE A 10 38.09 -20.03 -3.40
N PHE A 11 38.66 -18.89 -3.81
CA PHE A 11 38.03 -18.03 -4.83
C PHE A 11 37.91 -18.72 -6.18
N LEU A 12 38.88 -19.56 -6.57
CA LEU A 12 38.80 -20.35 -7.80
C LEU A 12 37.64 -21.36 -7.76
N ILE A 13 37.49 -22.08 -6.65
CA ILE A 13 36.39 -23.04 -6.47
C ILE A 13 35.04 -22.32 -6.48
N ALA A 14 34.92 -21.20 -5.75
CA ALA A 14 33.70 -20.39 -5.73
C ALA A 14 33.34 -19.87 -7.13
N ALA A 15 34.31 -19.38 -7.90
CA ALA A 15 34.10 -18.90 -9.26
C ALA A 15 33.60 -20.02 -10.19
N VAL A 16 34.18 -21.23 -10.09
CA VAL A 16 33.74 -22.39 -10.87
C VAL A 16 32.30 -22.79 -10.51
N VAL A 17 31.96 -22.81 -9.22
CA VAL A 17 30.61 -23.15 -8.74
C VAL A 17 29.58 -22.14 -9.27
N ILE A 18 29.87 -20.83 -9.17
CA ILE A 18 28.97 -19.78 -9.68
C ILE A 18 28.77 -19.93 -11.19
N PHE A 19 29.84 -20.16 -11.96
CA PHE A 19 29.74 -20.35 -13.40
C PHE A 19 28.91 -21.58 -13.79
N PHE A 20 29.07 -22.68 -13.03
CA PHE A 20 28.29 -23.90 -13.21
C PHE A 20 26.82 -23.70 -12.84
N GLN A 21 26.54 -22.93 -11.79
CA GLN A 21 25.19 -22.61 -11.34
C GLN A 21 24.46 -21.71 -12.36
N LEU A 22 25.15 -20.70 -12.90
CA LEU A 22 24.63 -19.84 -13.97
C LEU A 22 24.36 -20.64 -15.26
N ARG A 23 25.26 -21.55 -15.63
CA ARG A 23 25.05 -22.47 -16.77
C ARG A 23 23.83 -23.38 -16.58
N ASN A 24 23.58 -23.84 -15.36
CA ASN A 24 22.43 -24.70 -15.05
C ASN A 24 21.09 -23.94 -15.01
N VAL A 25 21.11 -22.61 -14.80
CA VAL A 25 19.91 -21.77 -14.75
C VAL A 25 19.53 -21.26 -16.15
N LEU A 26 20.49 -21.02 -17.06
CA LEU A 26 20.21 -20.53 -18.42
C LEU A 26 19.52 -21.56 -19.35
N GLY A 27 19.39 -22.82 -18.93
CA GLY A 27 18.84 -23.90 -19.76
C GLY A 27 17.57 -24.57 -19.22
N ARG A 28 17.02 -24.12 -18.09
CA ARG A 28 15.79 -24.70 -17.54
C ARG A 28 14.66 -23.71 -17.68
N ARG A 29 13.80 -23.99 -18.66
CA ARG A 29 12.42 -23.51 -18.77
C ARG A 29 11.80 -23.58 -17.37
N THR A 30 11.76 -22.45 -16.67
CA THR A 30 10.94 -22.30 -15.47
C THR A 30 9.51 -22.50 -15.96
N GLY A 31 8.90 -23.63 -15.61
CA GLY A 31 7.57 -24.07 -16.06
C GLY A 31 6.43 -23.23 -15.48
N SER A 32 6.52 -21.92 -15.67
CA SER A 32 5.54 -20.91 -15.26
C SER A 32 5.14 -20.07 -16.47
N GLU A 33 4.98 -20.71 -17.63
CA GLU A 33 4.24 -20.13 -18.75
C GLU A 33 2.76 -20.44 -18.51
N ARG A 34 1.96 -19.40 -18.26
CA ARG A 34 0.49 -19.49 -18.38
C ARG A 34 0.18 -20.01 -19.78
N PRO A 35 -0.70 -21.01 -19.94
CA PRO A 35 -1.13 -21.42 -21.27
C PRO A 35 -1.74 -20.20 -21.98
N PRO A 36 -1.47 -20.02 -23.29
CA PRO A 36 -2.06 -18.94 -24.07
C PRO A 36 -3.58 -18.96 -23.97
N PHE A 37 -4.17 -17.82 -23.60
CA PHE A 37 -5.61 -17.62 -23.66
C PHE A 37 -6.03 -17.59 -25.13
N ASP A 38 -6.76 -18.63 -25.56
CA ASP A 38 -7.33 -18.76 -26.90
C ASP A 38 -8.74 -18.12 -26.92
N PRO A 39 -8.91 -16.92 -27.54
CA PRO A 39 -10.18 -16.21 -27.55
C PRO A 39 -11.25 -16.85 -28.46
N TYR A 40 -10.91 -17.87 -29.27
CA TYR A 40 -11.80 -18.44 -30.28
C TYR A 40 -12.52 -19.72 -29.85
N SER A 41 -12.23 -20.26 -28.66
CA SER A 41 -13.00 -21.38 -28.09
C SER A 41 -14.30 -20.93 -27.40
N ALA A 42 -14.40 -19.66 -26.99
CA ALA A 42 -15.58 -19.09 -26.32
C ALA A 42 -16.77 -18.87 -27.27
N SER A 43 -16.55 -18.90 -28.59
CA SER A 43 -17.59 -18.62 -29.59
C SER A 43 -18.56 -19.78 -29.80
N ARG A 44 -18.16 -21.03 -29.51
CA ARG A 44 -19.05 -22.19 -29.71
C ARG A 44 -20.04 -22.45 -28.58
N THR A 45 -19.85 -21.85 -27.40
CA THR A 45 -20.85 -21.91 -26.32
C THR A 45 -21.86 -20.76 -26.42
N ARG A 46 -21.53 -19.69 -27.14
CA ARG A 46 -22.39 -18.51 -27.32
C ARG A 46 -23.48 -18.71 -28.37
N GLU A 47 -23.23 -19.55 -29.38
CA GLU A 47 -24.19 -19.84 -30.46
C GLU A 47 -25.38 -20.72 -30.03
N GLN A 48 -25.37 -21.30 -28.82
CA GLN A 48 -26.49 -22.08 -28.28
C GLN A 48 -27.37 -21.31 -27.27
N GLN A 49 -27.04 -20.05 -26.97
CA GLN A 49 -27.85 -19.18 -26.10
C GLN A 49 -28.48 -17.97 -26.83
N GLU A 50 -28.30 -17.84 -28.14
CA GLU A 50 -28.88 -16.75 -28.96
C GLU A 50 -30.29 -17.05 -29.52
N ALA A 51 -31.02 -18.00 -28.94
CA ALA A 51 -32.42 -18.30 -29.30
C ALA A 51 -33.46 -17.75 -28.31
N GLY A 52 -33.11 -16.75 -27.49
CA GLY A 52 -34.05 -16.21 -26.51
C GLY A 52 -33.76 -14.78 -26.08
N GLN A 53 -34.68 -13.89 -26.47
CA GLN A 53 -34.98 -12.57 -25.89
C GLN A 53 -34.32 -11.33 -26.51
N LYS A 54 -35.16 -10.70 -27.33
CA LYS A 54 -35.14 -9.34 -27.87
C LYS A 54 -34.80 -8.27 -26.83
N SER A 55 -33.91 -7.37 -27.26
CA SER A 55 -33.85 -5.92 -27.01
C SER A 55 -34.63 -5.33 -25.81
N GLU A 56 -33.89 -4.77 -24.85
CA GLU A 56 -34.02 -3.37 -24.44
C GLU A 56 -32.71 -2.90 -23.78
N ASN A 57 -31.99 -2.02 -24.47
CA ASN A 57 -30.92 -1.23 -23.86
C ASN A 57 -31.56 -0.10 -23.05
N VAL A 58 -31.88 -0.36 -21.78
CA VAL A 58 -32.23 0.70 -20.83
C VAL A 58 -30.95 1.17 -20.16
N VAL A 59 -30.39 2.27 -20.66
CA VAL A 59 -29.38 3.05 -19.94
C VAL A 59 -29.99 3.43 -18.60
N SER A 60 -29.51 2.82 -17.51
CA SER A 60 -29.93 3.18 -16.16
C SER A 60 -29.38 4.57 -15.85
N LEU A 61 -30.22 5.58 -16.00
CA LEU A 61 -30.02 6.90 -15.40
C LEU A 61 -29.66 6.73 -13.91
N PRO A 62 -28.82 7.61 -13.33
CA PRO A 62 -28.52 7.59 -11.89
C PRO A 62 -29.83 7.52 -11.11
N ARG A 63 -30.10 6.36 -10.51
CA ARG A 63 -31.37 6.10 -9.82
C ARG A 63 -31.40 7.00 -8.60
N LYS A 64 -32.25 8.03 -8.64
CA LYS A 64 -32.66 8.77 -7.45
C LYS A 64 -33.24 7.73 -6.48
N ARG A 65 -32.65 7.59 -5.29
CA ARG A 65 -33.03 6.63 -4.23
C ARG A 65 -34.56 6.53 -4.13
N ALA A 66 -35.07 5.30 -4.11
CA ALA A 66 -36.49 5.07 -3.84
C ALA A 66 -36.79 5.40 -2.36
N PRO A 67 -37.91 6.06 -2.04
CA PRO A 67 -38.32 6.27 -0.65
C PRO A 67 -38.65 4.90 -0.04
N GLY A 68 -37.83 4.42 0.90
CA GLY A 68 -38.06 3.16 1.62
C GLY A 68 -36.93 2.14 1.57
N GLU A 69 -35.82 2.38 0.86
CA GLU A 69 -34.58 1.65 1.15
C GLU A 69 -34.11 2.04 2.56
N PRO A 70 -33.81 1.08 3.46
CA PRO A 70 -33.18 1.43 4.73
C PRO A 70 -31.93 2.24 4.40
N ALA A 71 -31.80 3.42 5.03
CA ALA A 71 -30.61 4.24 4.87
C ALA A 71 -29.39 3.33 5.05
N ALA A 72 -28.46 3.35 4.10
CA ALA A 72 -27.16 2.71 4.31
C ALA A 72 -26.68 3.16 5.69
N ASP A 73 -26.44 2.18 6.57
CA ASP A 73 -26.09 2.46 7.95
C ASP A 73 -24.84 3.33 7.94
N ALA A 74 -25.01 4.60 8.30
CA ALA A 74 -24.01 5.64 8.16
C ALA A 74 -22.72 5.33 8.94
N TYR A 75 -22.82 4.41 9.89
CA TYR A 75 -21.74 4.03 10.80
C TYR A 75 -21.33 2.56 10.67
N ALA A 76 -21.83 1.82 9.67
CA ALA A 76 -21.51 0.41 9.49
C ALA A 76 -19.99 0.13 9.41
N GLU A 77 -19.24 0.98 8.71
CA GLU A 77 -17.78 0.87 8.58
C GLU A 77 -17.07 1.11 9.93
N ILE A 78 -17.61 2.03 10.74
CA ILE A 78 -17.09 2.35 12.07
C ILE A 78 -17.41 1.23 13.06
N ASP A 79 -18.62 0.68 13.01
CA ASP A 79 -19.05 -0.41 13.89
C ASP A 79 -18.35 -1.73 13.59
N ALA A 80 -17.94 -1.93 12.34
CA ALA A 80 -17.07 -3.03 11.95
C ALA A 80 -15.62 -2.84 12.42
N PHE A 81 -15.15 -1.58 12.53
CA PHE A 81 -13.78 -1.26 12.95
C PHE A 81 -13.62 -1.22 14.48
N ALA A 82 -14.50 -0.52 15.17
CA ALA A 82 -14.51 -0.35 16.61
C ALA A 82 -15.86 -0.76 17.16
N ARG A 83 -15.88 -1.58 18.23
CA ARG A 83 -17.12 -2.04 18.85
C ARG A 83 -18.03 -0.86 19.21
N PRO A 84 -19.35 -0.94 18.93
CA PRO A 84 -20.32 0.08 19.34
C PRO A 84 -20.21 0.45 20.82
N ASP A 85 -20.60 1.70 21.12
CA ASP A 85 -20.63 2.32 22.46
C ASP A 85 -19.26 2.49 23.16
N THR A 86 -18.16 2.11 22.52
CA THR A 86 -16.80 2.44 23.00
C THR A 86 -16.44 3.90 22.73
N ASP A 87 -15.51 4.46 23.50
CA ASP A 87 -15.09 5.87 23.34
C ASP A 87 -14.44 6.12 21.99
N LEU A 88 -13.65 5.15 21.50
CA LEU A 88 -13.10 5.17 20.14
C LEU A 88 -14.23 5.22 19.09
N ASN A 89 -15.23 4.35 19.20
CA ASN A 89 -16.36 4.32 18.26
C ASN A 89 -17.10 5.66 18.24
N LYS A 90 -17.38 6.26 19.41
CA LYS A 90 -18.00 7.59 19.51
C LYS A 90 -17.16 8.68 18.84
N GLY A 91 -15.85 8.65 19.04
CA GLY A 91 -14.91 9.56 18.38
C GLY A 91 -14.93 9.43 16.87
N LEU A 92 -14.84 8.20 16.35
CA LEU A 92 -14.90 7.92 14.91
C LEU A 92 -16.23 8.34 14.29
N ARG A 93 -17.35 8.15 14.99
CA ARG A 93 -18.67 8.64 14.54
C ARG A 93 -18.70 10.17 14.47
N THR A 94 -18.12 10.85 15.46
CA THR A 94 -18.01 12.32 15.45
C THR A 94 -17.17 12.81 14.26
N ILE A 95 -16.10 12.11 13.90
CA ILE A 95 -15.32 12.40 12.69
C ILE A 95 -16.19 12.20 11.44
N LYS A 96 -16.91 11.08 11.32
CA LYS A 96 -17.79 10.78 10.17
C LYS A 96 -18.92 11.81 9.98
N ASP A 97 -19.43 12.34 11.08
CA ASP A 97 -20.46 13.39 11.04
C ASP A 97 -19.90 14.71 10.48
N ASN A 98 -18.61 14.99 10.66
CA ASN A 98 -17.92 16.15 10.11
C ASN A 98 -17.33 15.90 8.71
N ASP A 99 -16.91 14.68 8.43
CA ASP A 99 -16.43 14.20 7.13
C ASP A 99 -17.17 12.92 6.72
N PRO A 100 -18.25 13.04 5.92
CA PRO A 100 -19.03 11.89 5.47
C PRO A 100 -18.23 10.89 4.63
N SER A 101 -17.09 11.29 4.06
CA SER A 101 -16.22 10.42 3.26
C SER A 101 -15.21 9.63 4.09
N PHE A 102 -15.09 9.90 5.39
CA PHE A 102 -14.16 9.23 6.28
C PHE A 102 -14.41 7.72 6.35
N ASP A 103 -13.38 6.92 6.12
CA ASP A 103 -13.36 5.47 6.29
C ASP A 103 -12.20 5.09 7.22
N PRO A 104 -12.46 4.48 8.40
CA PRO A 104 -11.40 4.11 9.34
C PRO A 104 -10.33 3.19 8.74
N LYS A 105 -10.73 2.24 7.88
CA LYS A 105 -9.79 1.28 7.32
C LYS A 105 -8.87 1.93 6.29
N GLY A 106 -9.44 2.69 5.36
CA GLY A 106 -8.70 3.48 4.38
C GLY A 106 -7.80 4.52 5.05
N PHE A 107 -8.24 5.12 6.15
CA PHE A 107 -7.40 6.03 6.95
C PHE A 107 -6.15 5.33 7.49
N VAL A 108 -6.28 4.15 8.10
CA VAL A 108 -5.13 3.38 8.61
C VAL A 108 -4.18 2.99 7.48
N ASP A 109 -4.69 2.58 6.33
CA ASP A 109 -3.85 2.23 5.18
C ASP A 109 -3.15 3.45 4.58
N GLY A 110 -3.81 4.61 4.53
CA GLY A 110 -3.19 5.89 4.19
C GLY A 110 -2.10 6.29 5.17
N ALA A 111 -2.33 6.12 6.47
CA ALA A 111 -1.37 6.42 7.53
C ALA A 111 -0.11 5.56 7.43
N LYS A 112 -0.25 4.27 7.09
CA LYS A 112 0.87 3.37 6.82
C LYS A 112 1.75 3.88 5.68
N MET A 113 1.15 4.26 4.56
CA MET A 113 1.88 4.81 3.41
C MET A 113 2.57 6.14 3.75
N ALA A 114 1.87 7.03 4.46
CA ALA A 114 2.43 8.30 4.90
C ALA A 114 3.65 8.08 5.81
N TYR A 115 3.56 7.14 6.76
CA TYR A 115 4.68 6.79 7.64
C TYR A 115 5.91 6.32 6.86
N GLU A 116 5.73 5.40 5.90
CA GLU A 116 6.82 4.94 5.04
C GLU A 116 7.46 6.10 4.26
N MET A 117 6.63 6.94 3.60
CA MET A 117 7.12 8.10 2.86
C MET A 117 7.91 9.06 3.75
N ILE A 118 7.44 9.34 4.97
CA ILE A 118 8.10 10.24 5.91
C ILE A 118 9.45 9.67 6.35
N VAL A 119 9.50 8.40 6.74
CA VAL A 119 10.74 7.76 7.22
C VAL A 119 11.79 7.71 6.12
N MET A 120 11.39 7.34 4.90
CA MET A 120 12.30 7.28 3.75
C MET A 120 12.76 8.69 3.34
N ALA A 121 11.84 9.65 3.23
CA ALA A 121 12.20 11.04 2.91
C ALA A 121 13.14 11.66 3.96
N TYR A 122 12.98 11.34 5.24
CA TYR A 122 13.89 11.77 6.29
C TYR A 122 15.28 11.13 6.18
N ALA A 123 15.36 9.84 5.87
CA ALA A 123 16.63 9.17 5.61
C ALA A 123 17.36 9.81 4.43
N ASP A 124 16.64 10.07 3.34
CA ASP A 124 17.18 10.64 2.10
C ASP A 124 17.44 12.16 2.17
N GLY A 125 16.88 12.85 3.16
CA GLY A 125 16.97 14.31 3.29
C GLY A 125 16.03 15.07 2.34
N ASP A 126 14.97 14.43 1.84
CA ASP A 126 13.98 15.02 0.94
C ASP A 126 13.00 15.94 1.70
N ARG A 127 13.45 17.17 1.91
CA ARG A 127 12.69 18.25 2.54
C ARG A 127 11.41 18.61 1.77
N LYS A 128 11.36 18.38 0.45
CA LYS A 128 10.18 18.73 -0.35
C LYS A 128 9.03 17.80 -0.04
N THR A 129 9.30 16.50 0.03
CA THR A 129 8.28 15.50 0.39
C THR A 129 7.81 15.70 1.82
N LEU A 130 8.73 15.89 2.77
CA LEU A 130 8.39 16.14 4.18
C LEU A 130 7.50 17.36 4.38
N LYS A 131 7.74 18.46 3.65
CA LYS A 131 6.93 19.69 3.76
C LYS A 131 5.45 19.48 3.43
N ASN A 132 5.15 18.53 2.55
CA ASN A 132 3.77 18.26 2.12
C ASN A 132 3.03 17.29 3.06
N LEU A 133 3.77 16.51 3.87
CA LEU A 133 3.22 15.45 4.71
C LEU A 133 3.18 15.82 6.19
N LEU A 134 4.00 16.78 6.62
CA LEU A 134 4.17 17.15 8.01
C LEU A 134 3.56 18.51 8.32
N SER A 135 3.07 18.66 9.54
CA SER A 135 2.76 19.98 10.09
C SER A 135 4.05 20.82 10.18
N ARG A 136 3.90 22.15 10.16
CA ARG A 136 5.03 23.07 10.17
C ARG A 136 6.02 22.81 11.31
N GLU A 137 5.50 22.61 12.53
CA GLU A 137 6.32 22.40 13.71
C GLU A 137 7.17 21.13 13.61
N VAL A 138 6.57 20.02 13.17
CA VAL A 138 7.28 18.74 13.00
C VAL A 138 8.28 18.83 11.84
N PHE A 139 7.89 19.48 10.74
CA PHE A 139 8.76 19.71 9.59
C PHE A 139 10.03 20.47 9.97
N ASP A 140 9.90 21.57 10.72
CA ASP A 140 11.03 22.41 11.12
C ASP A 140 12.04 21.60 11.98
N GLY A 141 11.54 20.73 12.87
CA GLY A 141 12.39 19.82 13.64
C GLY A 141 13.15 18.81 12.78
N PHE A 142 12.49 18.24 11.75
CA PHE A 142 13.12 17.28 10.83
C PHE A 142 14.19 17.97 9.97
N VAL A 143 13.92 19.18 9.47
CA VAL A 143 14.88 19.96 8.68
C VAL A 143 16.13 20.28 9.48
N ALA A 144 15.98 20.65 10.75
CA ALA A 144 17.12 20.90 11.63
C ALA A 144 18.00 19.66 11.79
N ALA A 145 17.40 18.51 12.11
CA ALA A 145 18.13 17.26 12.28
C ALA A 145 18.83 16.78 10.98
N ILE A 146 18.18 16.95 9.82
CA ILE A 146 18.80 16.68 8.52
C ILE A 146 19.99 17.61 8.28
N GLY A 147 19.85 18.91 8.56
CA GLY A 147 20.92 19.90 8.41
C GLY A 147 22.15 19.58 9.27
N ASP A 148 21.95 19.23 10.53
CA ASP A 148 23.02 18.85 11.46
C ASP A 148 23.81 17.62 10.97
N ARG A 149 23.11 16.64 10.40
CA ARG A 149 23.70 15.44 9.81
C ARG A 149 24.51 15.76 8.56
N GLU A 150 23.95 16.55 7.65
CA GLU A 150 24.62 16.97 6.42
C GLU A 150 25.87 17.80 6.70
N ALA A 151 25.85 18.67 7.71
CA ALA A 151 27.01 19.45 8.13
C ALA A 151 28.19 18.57 8.59
N LYS A 152 27.88 17.38 9.11
CA LYS A 152 28.87 16.36 9.50
C LYS A 152 29.27 15.43 8.34
N SER A 153 28.74 15.65 7.13
CA SER A 153 28.91 14.76 5.97
C SER A 153 28.42 13.32 6.22
N GLU A 154 27.47 13.15 7.13
CA GLU A 154 26.88 11.86 7.46
C GLU A 154 25.72 11.52 6.50
N LYS A 155 25.56 10.23 6.19
CA LYS A 155 24.43 9.72 5.40
C LYS A 155 23.72 8.61 6.14
N ILE A 156 22.40 8.60 6.07
CA ILE A 156 21.59 7.47 6.53
C ILE A 156 21.31 6.57 5.33
N GLN A 157 21.57 5.27 5.50
CA GLN A 157 21.02 4.25 4.62
C GLN A 157 20.02 3.45 5.44
N SER A 158 18.74 3.66 5.16
CA SER A 158 17.63 2.95 5.79
C SER A 158 16.92 2.10 4.75
N SER A 159 16.48 0.92 5.15
CA SER A 159 15.60 0.08 4.35
C SER A 159 14.31 -0.11 5.10
N PHE A 160 13.19 0.15 4.43
CA PHE A 160 11.87 -0.05 5.00
C PHE A 160 11.37 -1.46 4.67
N VAL A 161 11.15 -2.29 5.69
CA VAL A 161 10.70 -3.67 5.51
C VAL A 161 9.17 -3.76 5.46
N GLY A 162 8.48 -2.98 6.29
CA GLY A 162 7.02 -2.98 6.39
C GLY A 162 6.52 -2.56 7.77
N ILE A 163 5.20 -2.53 7.92
CA ILE A 163 4.52 -2.21 9.17
C ILE A 163 3.81 -3.48 9.67
N ASP A 164 4.16 -3.93 10.86
CA ASP A 164 3.59 -5.13 11.49
C ASP A 164 2.14 -4.89 11.95
N LYS A 165 1.90 -3.76 12.63
CA LYS A 165 0.57 -3.36 13.09
C LYS A 165 0.40 -1.84 12.99
N ALA A 166 -0.77 -1.41 12.53
CA ALA A 166 -1.26 -0.05 12.68
C ALA A 166 -2.74 -0.10 13.06
N ASP A 167 -3.15 0.77 13.97
CA ASP A 167 -4.47 0.75 14.60
C ASP A 167 -4.83 2.15 15.08
N ILE A 168 -6.13 2.43 15.22
CA ILE A 168 -6.60 3.70 15.79
C ILE A 168 -6.86 3.46 17.27
N VAL A 169 -6.09 4.13 18.13
CA VAL A 169 -6.16 3.94 19.59
C VAL A 169 -7.20 4.86 20.22
N ALA A 170 -7.31 6.08 19.70
CA ALA A 170 -8.24 7.10 20.14
C ALA A 170 -8.65 7.96 18.93
N ALA A 171 -9.78 8.63 19.05
CA ALA A 171 -10.27 9.57 18.06
C ALA A 171 -11.04 10.69 18.79
N GLU A 172 -10.70 11.94 18.51
CA GLU A 172 -11.45 13.09 19.02
C GLU A 172 -11.56 14.20 17.97
N MET A 173 -12.58 15.04 18.10
CA MET A 173 -12.73 16.25 17.31
C MET A 173 -12.51 17.46 18.21
N LYS A 174 -11.58 18.33 17.85
CA LYS A 174 -11.34 19.60 18.53
C LYS A 174 -11.60 20.75 17.56
N GLY A 175 -12.77 21.35 17.69
CA GLY A 175 -13.23 22.34 16.72
C GLY A 175 -13.51 21.68 15.38
N GLY A 176 -12.76 22.06 14.34
CA GLY A 176 -12.87 21.47 12.99
C GLY A 176 -11.77 20.46 12.66
N GLU A 177 -10.89 20.14 13.61
CA GLU A 177 -9.76 19.22 13.41
C GLU A 177 -9.99 17.90 14.13
N ALA A 178 -9.67 16.80 13.46
CA ALA A 178 -9.65 15.46 14.04
C ALA A 178 -8.26 15.16 14.62
N HIS A 179 -8.22 14.57 15.80
CA HIS A 179 -7.00 14.13 16.49
C HIS A 179 -7.05 12.65 16.88
#